data_AF-A0A2P6NZG4-F1
#
_entry.id   AF-A0A2P6NZG4-F1
#
_cell.length_a   1.000
_cell.length_b   1.000
_cell.length_c   1.000
_cell.angle_alpha   90.00
_cell.angle_beta   90.00
_cell.angle_gamma   90.00
#
_symmetry.space_group_name_H-M   'P 1'
#
loop_
_entity.id
_entity.type
_entity.pdbx_description
1 polymer ?
#
loop_
_entity_poly.entity_id
_entity_poly.type
_entity_poly.pdbx_seq_one_letter_code
_entity_poly.pdbx_strand_id
1 'polypeptide(L)'
;MTANADKNICPEISDISPLGSGIPTSGGVIEELRSVKVTIGSRLCTNPQIINNGYGFNCSAPAGVSRLQNLIISDGTGKCSAFFPFRYAGPTIEKISRVRVEGGRVSVSGKNFGDSSKGICPIKSLSGLIITDIVVFANGKPCLDVVIEKPHTSISCIFTNGTGTADFYLMVGGQTKYYDFTYDNRIFFNISGHIRNALNNSPLGDSRVTFTLNGQNETTNSTSDGAYSIYLPTGVYNVIVERDGFISVVQSLNITGNVSSGLSDVVMSPVLSSDTYRIVLVWNADPKDLDAHLTLDGCEVNYQNKFCRQANSNATLDIDDQEGHGPETVSVYGA
;
A
#
# COMPACT_ATOMS: atom_id res chain seq x y z
N MET A 1 -3.94 52.81 45.06
CA MET A 1 -3.81 51.36 44.80
C MET A 1 -4.76 50.63 45.71
N THR A 2 -5.86 50.13 45.16
CA THR A 2 -6.59 48.99 45.73
C THR A 2 -7.23 48.30 44.54
N ALA A 3 -6.88 47.03 44.40
CA ALA A 3 -6.95 46.23 43.19
C ALA A 3 -8.38 45.84 42.84
N ASN A 4 -8.61 45.76 41.53
CA ASN A 4 -9.80 45.17 40.93
C ASN A 4 -9.98 43.75 41.48
N ALA A 5 -11.21 43.43 41.88
CA ALA A 5 -11.64 42.07 42.10
C ALA A 5 -11.68 41.36 40.74
N ASP A 6 -10.60 40.65 40.39
CA ASP A 6 -10.59 39.82 39.20
C ASP A 6 -11.63 38.70 39.35
N LYS A 7 -12.51 38.67 38.35
CA LYS A 7 -13.59 37.73 38.13
C LYS A 7 -13.08 36.28 38.20
N ASN A 8 -13.26 35.62 39.33
CA ASN A 8 -13.38 34.16 39.38
C ASN A 8 -14.77 33.75 38.91
N ILE A 9 -15.04 33.91 37.61
CA ILE A 9 -16.17 33.26 36.96
C ILE A 9 -15.55 32.19 36.07
N CYS A 10 -15.55 30.93 36.52
CA CYS A 10 -15.16 29.83 35.65
C CYS A 10 -16.10 29.89 34.41
N PRO A 11 -15.58 29.89 33.17
CA PRO A 11 -16.45 29.88 32.00
C PRO A 11 -17.27 28.59 32.00
N GLU A 12 -18.60 28.72 31.98
CA GLU A 12 -19.49 27.61 31.61
C GLU A 12 -19.23 27.29 30.13
N ILE A 13 -19.19 26.01 29.77
CA ILE A 13 -18.83 25.56 28.41
C ILE A 13 -19.94 24.63 27.94
N SER A 14 -20.49 24.89 26.75
CA SER A 14 -21.82 24.36 26.40
C SER A 14 -21.92 23.53 25.10
N ASP A 15 -20.83 23.32 24.33
CA ASP A 15 -20.91 22.40 23.19
C ASP A 15 -19.55 21.98 22.61
N ILE A 16 -19.46 20.84 21.91
CA ILE A 16 -18.23 20.38 21.22
C ILE A 16 -18.59 19.83 19.83
N SER A 17 -17.96 20.37 18.77
CA SER A 17 -18.05 19.81 17.42
C SER A 17 -16.79 19.01 17.05
N PRO A 18 -16.93 17.76 16.56
CA PRO A 18 -15.80 16.92 16.15
C PRO A 18 -15.14 17.35 14.83
N LEU A 19 -15.65 18.38 14.15
CA LEU A 19 -15.16 18.86 12.84
C LEU A 19 -14.29 20.14 12.93
N GLY A 20 -13.74 20.46 14.10
CA GLY A 20 -12.94 21.67 14.28
C GLY A 20 -13.77 22.96 14.35
N SER A 21 -15.08 22.86 14.55
CA SER A 21 -15.86 24.01 15.04
C SER A 21 -15.52 24.17 16.51
N GLY A 22 -14.92 25.29 16.87
CA GLY A 22 -14.42 25.51 18.22
C GLY A 22 -15.49 25.38 19.30
N ILE A 23 -15.03 25.21 20.53
CA ILE A 23 -15.84 24.94 21.71
C ILE A 23 -16.42 26.26 22.23
N PRO A 24 -17.74 26.51 22.13
CA PRO A 24 -18.35 27.72 22.70
C PRO A 24 -18.36 27.69 24.23
N THR A 25 -17.93 28.80 24.85
CA THR A 25 -18.03 29.03 26.29
C THR A 25 -19.18 29.99 26.58
N SER A 26 -20.18 29.55 27.35
CA SER A 26 -21.29 30.34 27.86
C SER A 26 -21.03 30.78 29.31
N GLY A 27 -20.08 31.67 29.57
CA GLY A 27 -19.97 32.19 30.96
C GLY A 27 -18.76 33.05 31.34
N GLY A 28 -17.79 33.26 30.46
CA GLY A 28 -16.62 34.10 30.78
C GLY A 28 -15.77 34.40 29.55
N VAL A 29 -14.96 35.48 29.62
CA VAL A 29 -13.97 35.84 28.60
C VAL A 29 -12.64 35.17 28.96
N ILE A 30 -12.08 34.36 28.06
CA ILE A 30 -10.74 33.81 28.19
C ILE A 30 -9.75 34.93 27.82
N GLU A 31 -9.13 35.56 28.83
CA GLU A 31 -8.27 36.73 28.63
C GLU A 31 -6.82 36.38 28.29
N GLU A 32 -6.31 35.19 28.67
CA GLU A 32 -4.94 34.74 28.33
C GLU A 32 -4.83 33.23 28.03
N LEU A 33 -4.09 32.86 26.98
CA LEU A 33 -3.80 31.46 26.59
C LEU A 33 -2.85 30.72 27.54
N ARG A 34 -2.09 31.44 28.39
CA ARG A 34 -0.99 30.86 29.18
C ARG A 34 -1.46 29.93 30.30
N SER A 35 -2.72 30.04 30.70
CA SER A 35 -3.32 29.28 31.78
C SER A 35 -4.16 28.11 31.26
N VAL A 36 -4.86 28.24 30.13
CA VAL A 36 -5.81 27.20 29.67
C VAL A 36 -5.10 25.93 29.17
N LYS A 37 -5.36 24.79 29.83
CA LYS A 37 -4.96 23.45 29.38
C LYS A 37 -6.18 22.62 29.03
N VAL A 38 -6.19 22.09 27.81
CA VAL A 38 -7.21 21.16 27.33
C VAL A 38 -6.60 19.78 27.17
N THR A 39 -7.19 18.78 27.82
CA THR A 39 -6.75 17.38 27.70
C THR A 39 -7.91 16.49 27.28
N ILE A 40 -7.63 15.47 26.48
CA ILE A 40 -8.54 14.36 26.20
C ILE A 40 -7.99 13.14 26.94
N GLY A 41 -8.69 12.72 27.99
CA GLY A 41 -8.12 11.81 28.98
C GLY A 41 -6.88 12.45 29.62
N SER A 42 -5.73 11.78 29.51
CA SER A 42 -4.44 12.27 30.00
C SER A 42 -3.58 13.01 28.96
N ARG A 43 -4.03 13.09 27.69
CA ARG A 43 -3.23 13.64 26.59
C ARG A 43 -3.60 15.09 26.31
N LEU A 44 -2.60 15.96 26.17
CA LEU A 44 -2.79 17.39 25.92
C LEU A 44 -3.16 17.67 24.47
N CYS A 45 -4.10 18.59 24.27
CA CYS A 45 -4.40 19.21 22.98
C CYS A 45 -3.24 20.13 22.55
N THR A 46 -2.89 20.14 21.26
CA THR A 46 -1.82 21.01 20.71
C THR A 46 -2.40 22.21 19.96
N ASN A 47 -1.57 23.22 19.69
CA ASN A 47 -1.95 24.44 18.96
C ASN A 47 -3.22 25.12 19.47
N PRO A 48 -3.32 25.44 20.78
CA PRO A 48 -4.47 26.11 21.35
C PRO A 48 -4.63 27.51 20.74
N GLN A 49 -5.88 27.89 20.42
CA GLN A 49 -6.26 29.20 19.88
C GLN A 49 -7.52 29.68 20.61
N ILE A 50 -7.50 30.91 21.10
CA ILE A 50 -8.73 31.58 21.55
C ILE A 50 -9.45 32.11 20.31
N ILE A 51 -10.74 31.84 20.22
CA ILE A 51 -11.61 32.31 19.13
C ILE A 51 -12.76 33.12 19.72
N ASN A 52 -13.56 33.74 18.85
CA ASN A 52 -14.78 34.47 19.24
C ASN A 52 -14.54 35.51 20.35
N ASN A 53 -13.46 36.30 20.25
CA ASN A 53 -13.11 37.35 21.23
C ASN A 53 -13.06 36.86 22.69
N GLY A 54 -12.56 35.64 22.93
CA GLY A 54 -12.44 35.09 24.28
C GLY A 54 -13.60 34.18 24.70
N TYR A 55 -14.63 34.02 23.87
CA TYR A 55 -15.80 33.17 24.17
C TYR A 55 -15.71 31.76 23.56
N GLY A 56 -14.55 31.37 23.06
CA GLY A 56 -14.35 30.04 22.55
C GLY A 56 -12.90 29.66 22.43
N PHE A 57 -12.68 28.37 22.23
CA PHE A 57 -11.34 27.79 22.13
C PHE A 57 -11.28 26.75 21.02
N ASN A 58 -10.14 26.68 20.34
CA ASN A 58 -9.81 25.65 19.37
C ASN A 58 -8.47 25.01 19.73
N CYS A 59 -8.37 23.69 19.57
CA CYS A 59 -7.10 22.97 19.68
C CYS A 59 -7.09 21.77 18.75
N SER A 60 -5.88 21.31 18.42
CA SER A 60 -5.67 20.04 17.74
C SER A 60 -5.69 18.91 18.77
N ALA A 61 -6.71 18.06 18.69
CA ALA A 61 -6.81 16.87 19.53
C ALA A 61 -5.61 15.93 19.29
N PRO A 62 -5.04 15.32 20.35
CA PRO A 62 -4.03 14.28 20.17
C PRO A 62 -4.62 13.08 19.41
N ALA A 63 -3.77 12.28 18.80
CA ALA A 63 -4.21 11.02 18.20
C ALA A 63 -4.85 10.12 19.27
N GLY A 64 -5.96 9.48 18.91
CA GLY A 64 -6.72 8.61 19.77
C GLY A 64 -7.76 7.81 19.00
N VAL A 65 -8.40 6.87 19.70
CA VAL A 65 -9.49 6.06 19.18
C VAL A 65 -10.78 6.33 19.95
N SER A 66 -11.90 5.89 19.38
CA SER A 66 -13.28 6.19 19.79
C SER A 66 -13.74 5.64 21.17
N ARG A 67 -12.84 5.54 22.15
CA ARG A 67 -13.22 5.29 23.54
C ARG A 67 -13.85 6.54 24.15
N LEU A 68 -14.90 6.36 24.95
CA LEU A 68 -15.47 7.47 25.74
C LEU A 68 -14.39 7.96 26.72
N GLN A 69 -14.02 9.22 26.61
CA GLN A 69 -13.01 9.88 27.42
C GLN A 69 -13.56 11.19 27.96
N ASN A 70 -12.91 11.72 28.99
CA ASN A 70 -13.21 13.05 29.48
C ASN A 70 -12.37 14.06 28.70
N LEU A 71 -13.02 14.99 28.02
CA LEU A 71 -12.38 16.25 27.65
C LEU A 71 -12.36 17.12 28.90
N ILE A 72 -11.16 17.52 29.32
CA ILE A 72 -10.94 18.34 30.50
C ILE A 72 -10.40 19.69 30.04
N ILE A 73 -11.06 20.76 30.45
CA ILE A 73 -10.61 22.13 30.20
C ILE A 73 -10.30 22.72 31.58
N SER A 74 -9.04 23.10 31.81
CA SER A 74 -8.58 23.64 33.09
C SER A 74 -7.86 24.96 32.92
N ASP A 75 -7.87 25.79 33.96
CA ASP A 75 -7.12 27.05 34.01
C ASP A 75 -5.61 26.87 34.23
N GLY A 76 -5.10 25.63 34.18
CA GLY A 76 -3.66 25.31 34.33
C GLY A 76 -3.08 25.55 35.71
N THR A 77 -3.79 26.25 36.60
CA THR A 77 -3.49 26.48 38.02
C THR A 77 -4.16 25.45 38.93
N GLY A 78 -5.14 24.70 38.38
CA GLY A 78 -5.86 23.64 39.08
C GLY A 78 -7.05 24.13 39.91
N LYS A 79 -7.45 25.40 39.75
CA LYS A 79 -8.54 26.01 40.54
C LYS A 79 -9.91 25.88 39.87
N CYS A 80 -9.97 25.99 38.54
CA CYS A 80 -11.17 25.72 37.72
C CYS A 80 -10.90 24.55 36.76
N SER A 81 -11.85 23.60 36.65
CA SER A 81 -11.85 22.56 35.60
C SER A 81 -13.28 22.18 35.20
N ALA A 82 -13.50 22.02 33.90
CA ALA A 82 -14.76 21.56 33.32
C ALA A 82 -14.55 20.22 32.60
N PHE A 83 -15.56 19.35 32.66
CA PHE A 83 -15.50 17.97 32.17
C PHE A 83 -16.62 17.72 31.17
N PHE A 84 -16.26 17.21 29.98
CA PHE A 84 -17.22 16.86 28.93
C PHE A 84 -17.00 15.42 28.47
N PRO A 85 -18.07 14.65 28.26
CA PRO A 85 -17.95 13.37 27.58
C PRO A 85 -17.50 13.62 26.14
N PHE A 86 -16.38 13.04 25.77
CA PHE A 86 -15.80 13.16 24.43
C PHE A 86 -15.58 11.79 23.82
N ARG A 87 -15.83 11.67 22.52
CA ARG A 87 -15.56 10.45 21.76
C ARG A 87 -15.06 10.84 20.38
N TYR A 88 -13.95 10.23 19.96
CA TYR A 88 -13.50 10.33 18.57
C TYR A 88 -14.54 9.72 17.62
N ALA A 89 -14.52 10.18 16.36
CA ALA A 89 -15.37 9.58 15.33
C ALA A 89 -15.06 8.07 15.16
N GLY A 90 -16.09 7.30 14.81
CA GLY A 90 -15.95 5.88 14.52
C GLY A 90 -15.18 5.61 13.23
N PRO A 91 -14.73 4.36 13.02
CA PRO A 91 -14.03 3.98 11.79
C PRO A 91 -14.96 4.11 10.58
N THR A 92 -14.38 4.40 9.41
CA THR A 92 -15.07 4.30 8.12
C THR A 92 -14.18 3.50 7.19
N ILE A 93 -14.70 2.48 6.51
CA ILE A 93 -13.97 1.71 5.52
C ILE A 93 -14.36 2.20 4.15
N GLU A 94 -13.34 2.47 3.34
CA GLU A 94 -13.47 2.89 1.95
C GLU A 94 -13.18 1.73 1.01
N LYS A 95 -12.24 0.84 1.35
CA LYS A 95 -11.88 -0.31 0.53
C LYS A 95 -11.35 -1.46 1.37
N ILE A 96 -11.70 -2.67 0.97
CA ILE A 96 -11.10 -3.93 1.44
C ILE A 96 -10.46 -4.58 0.22
N SER A 97 -9.21 -5.03 0.32
CA SER A 97 -8.56 -5.75 -0.77
C SER A 97 -9.25 -7.08 -1.05
N ARG A 98 -9.08 -7.63 -2.25
CA ARG A 98 -9.58 -8.97 -2.58
C ARG A 98 -8.96 -9.99 -1.63
N VAL A 99 -9.74 -11.00 -1.21
CA VAL A 99 -9.25 -12.14 -0.44
C VAL A 99 -9.76 -13.40 -1.11
N ARG A 100 -8.84 -14.33 -1.37
CA ARG A 100 -9.14 -15.63 -1.99
C ARG A 100 -9.75 -16.58 -0.97
N VAL A 101 -10.38 -17.65 -1.44
CA VAL A 101 -10.97 -18.68 -0.57
C VAL A 101 -9.98 -19.34 0.38
N GLU A 102 -8.68 -19.39 0.05
CA GLU A 102 -7.64 -19.90 0.97
C GLU A 102 -7.34 -18.95 2.14
N GLY A 103 -7.80 -17.70 2.07
CA GLY A 103 -7.43 -16.63 2.98
C GLY A 103 -6.13 -15.93 2.56
N GLY A 104 -5.53 -15.20 3.50
CA GLY A 104 -4.31 -14.44 3.27
C GLY A 104 -4.33 -13.05 3.90
N ARG A 105 -3.25 -12.29 3.67
CA ARG A 105 -3.16 -10.92 4.17
C ARG A 105 -4.07 -10.00 3.36
N VAL A 106 -5.01 -9.37 4.04
CA VAL A 106 -5.96 -8.39 3.51
C VAL A 106 -5.53 -7.00 3.94
N SER A 107 -5.68 -6.03 3.05
CA SER A 107 -5.54 -4.60 3.36
C SER A 107 -6.90 -3.95 3.45
N VAL A 108 -7.11 -3.16 4.49
CA VAL A 108 -8.33 -2.37 4.72
C VAL A 108 -7.92 -0.92 4.79
N SER A 109 -8.51 -0.07 3.95
CA SER A 109 -8.27 1.37 3.93
C SER A 109 -9.51 2.17 4.26
N GLY A 110 -9.32 3.33 4.87
CA GLY A 110 -10.40 4.21 5.28
C GLY A 110 -9.95 5.32 6.23
N LYS A 111 -10.72 5.60 7.27
CA LYS A 111 -10.44 6.67 8.26
C LYS A 111 -10.71 6.21 9.68
N ASN A 112 -10.08 6.91 10.63
CA ASN A 112 -10.21 6.72 12.08
C ASN A 112 -9.81 5.31 12.57
N PHE A 113 -8.80 4.69 11.96
CA PHE A 113 -8.31 3.37 12.37
C PHE A 113 -7.36 3.40 13.58
N GLY A 114 -7.03 4.58 14.11
CA GLY A 114 -6.08 4.73 15.22
C GLY A 114 -4.61 4.69 14.78
N ASP A 115 -3.71 4.93 15.72
CA ASP A 115 -2.26 5.12 15.53
C ASP A 115 -1.39 4.04 16.20
N SER A 116 -1.99 3.13 16.98
CA SER A 116 -1.28 2.06 17.69
C SER A 116 -2.04 0.75 17.64
N SER A 117 -1.36 -0.33 17.23
CA SER A 117 -1.85 -1.70 17.33
C SER A 117 -1.51 -2.37 18.67
N LYS A 118 -0.85 -1.67 19.62
CA LYS A 118 -0.42 -2.29 20.89
C LYS A 118 -1.61 -2.86 21.67
N GLY A 119 -1.58 -4.18 21.84
CA GLY A 119 -2.56 -4.96 22.57
C GLY A 119 -3.50 -5.75 21.66
N ILE A 120 -2.98 -6.50 20.68
CA ILE A 120 -3.79 -7.42 19.84
C ILE A 120 -4.07 -8.69 20.64
N CYS A 121 -5.33 -9.08 20.79
CA CYS A 121 -5.71 -10.32 21.46
C CYS A 121 -6.08 -11.39 20.43
N PRO A 122 -5.29 -12.48 20.30
CA PRO A 122 -5.80 -13.74 19.80
C PRO A 122 -6.54 -14.41 20.97
N ILE A 123 -7.86 -14.34 20.96
CA ILE A 123 -8.79 -14.78 22.03
C ILE A 123 -8.22 -15.85 22.98
N LYS A 124 -8.10 -15.53 24.28
CA LYS A 124 -8.29 -16.51 25.38
C LYS A 124 -9.44 -16.04 26.27
N SER A 125 -10.35 -16.98 26.53
CA SER A 125 -11.62 -16.84 27.24
C SER A 125 -11.51 -16.30 28.68
N LEU A 126 -12.56 -15.57 29.08
CA LEU A 126 -13.08 -15.25 30.42
C LEU A 126 -12.08 -15.14 31.58
N SER A 127 -11.64 -13.91 31.91
CA SER A 127 -11.31 -13.39 33.27
C SER A 127 -10.23 -12.27 33.29
N GLY A 128 -9.73 -11.83 32.13
CA GLY A 128 -8.67 -10.80 32.07
C GLY A 128 -8.68 -9.98 30.78
N LEU A 129 -9.82 -9.36 30.45
CA LEU A 129 -10.05 -8.67 29.19
C LEU A 129 -9.23 -7.37 29.09
N ILE A 130 -8.15 -7.36 28.30
CA ILE A 130 -7.58 -6.13 27.75
C ILE A 130 -8.37 -5.82 26.48
N ILE A 131 -9.34 -4.91 26.55
CA ILE A 131 -10.10 -4.47 25.37
C ILE A 131 -9.10 -3.79 24.43
N THR A 132 -8.89 -4.39 23.26
CA THR A 132 -7.98 -3.90 22.23
C THR A 132 -8.63 -2.70 21.54
N ASP A 133 -7.82 -1.75 21.05
CA ASP A 133 -8.35 -0.57 20.36
C ASP A 133 -8.82 -0.90 18.94
N ILE A 134 -8.36 -2.00 18.33
CA ILE A 134 -8.75 -2.42 16.99
C ILE A 134 -9.05 -3.92 17.01
N VAL A 135 -10.20 -4.29 16.44
CA VAL A 135 -10.60 -5.68 16.25
C VAL A 135 -11.19 -5.82 14.85
N VAL A 136 -10.69 -6.79 14.11
CA VAL A 136 -11.22 -7.14 12.78
C VAL A 136 -11.72 -8.56 12.84
N PHE A 137 -12.95 -8.79 12.39
CA PHE A 137 -13.52 -10.12 12.25
C PHE A 137 -14.04 -10.31 10.83
N ALA A 138 -13.83 -11.51 10.32
CA ALA A 138 -14.40 -11.97 9.07
C ALA A 138 -14.91 -13.41 9.26
N ASN A 139 -16.13 -13.69 8.80
CA ASN A 139 -16.70 -15.03 8.82
C ASN A 139 -16.71 -15.66 10.24
N GLY A 140 -17.08 -14.86 11.24
CA GLY A 140 -17.10 -15.29 12.65
C GLY A 140 -15.73 -15.58 13.28
N LYS A 141 -14.62 -15.35 12.56
CA LYS A 141 -13.25 -15.56 13.05
C LYS A 141 -12.49 -14.23 13.14
N PRO A 142 -11.62 -14.07 14.16
CA PRO A 142 -10.79 -12.88 14.25
C PRO A 142 -9.76 -12.89 13.12
N CYS A 143 -9.52 -11.72 12.53
CA CYS A 143 -8.37 -11.50 11.68
C CYS A 143 -7.10 -11.58 12.52
N LEU A 144 -6.12 -12.34 12.06
CA LEU A 144 -4.86 -12.54 12.79
C LEU A 144 -3.83 -11.47 12.39
N ASP A 145 -2.85 -11.20 13.27
CA ASP A 145 -1.70 -10.33 12.97
C ASP A 145 -2.10 -8.95 12.39
N VAL A 146 -2.91 -8.20 13.14
CA VAL A 146 -3.38 -6.88 12.72
C VAL A 146 -2.24 -5.86 12.79
N VAL A 147 -1.88 -5.27 11.65
CA VAL A 147 -0.84 -4.25 11.50
C VAL A 147 -1.48 -2.93 11.11
N ILE A 148 -1.08 -1.82 11.74
CA ILE A 148 -1.39 -0.48 11.22
C ILE A 148 -0.34 -0.13 10.18
N GLU A 149 -0.70 -0.27 8.91
CA GLU A 149 0.17 0.07 7.77
C GLU A 149 0.37 1.58 7.66
N LYS A 150 -0.72 2.34 7.89
CA LYS A 150 -0.69 3.80 7.92
C LYS A 150 -1.61 4.28 9.04
N PRO A 151 -1.10 5.07 9.99
CA PRO A 151 -1.91 5.63 11.07
C PRO A 151 -3.21 6.23 10.55
N HIS A 152 -4.29 5.88 11.24
CA HIS A 152 -5.67 6.28 11.02
C HIS A 152 -6.31 5.87 9.68
N THR A 153 -5.54 5.36 8.71
CA THR A 153 -6.01 5.27 7.32
C THR A 153 -5.88 3.89 6.70
N SER A 154 -4.97 3.05 7.18
CA SER A 154 -4.77 1.71 6.63
C SER A 154 -4.33 0.72 7.68
N ILE A 155 -4.99 -0.45 7.68
CA ILE A 155 -4.57 -1.62 8.44
C ILE A 155 -4.43 -2.82 7.51
N SER A 156 -3.61 -3.79 7.88
CA SER A 156 -3.60 -5.11 7.25
C SER A 156 -3.74 -6.19 8.32
N CYS A 157 -4.25 -7.36 7.94
CA CYS A 157 -4.36 -8.50 8.83
C CYS A 157 -4.55 -9.78 8.01
N ILE A 158 -4.49 -10.97 8.62
CA ILE A 158 -4.60 -12.26 7.94
C ILE A 158 -6.01 -12.84 8.14
N PHE A 159 -6.77 -12.95 7.06
CA PHE A 159 -8.01 -13.74 7.03
C PHE A 159 -7.67 -15.22 6.89
N THR A 160 -8.42 -16.04 7.62
CA THR A 160 -8.44 -17.48 7.40
C THR A 160 -9.22 -17.82 6.13
N ASN A 161 -9.12 -19.07 5.70
CA ASN A 161 -9.93 -19.60 4.61
C ASN A 161 -11.45 -19.41 4.84
N GLY A 162 -12.18 -19.24 3.75
CA GLY A 162 -13.62 -18.99 3.74
C GLY A 162 -14.19 -19.05 2.33
N THR A 163 -15.51 -18.96 2.19
CA THR A 163 -16.20 -18.98 0.90
C THR A 163 -17.39 -18.03 0.92
N GLY A 164 -17.81 -17.56 -0.26
CA GLY A 164 -19.00 -16.71 -0.40
C GLY A 164 -18.91 -15.38 0.33
N THR A 165 -20.06 -14.80 0.63
CA THR A 165 -20.16 -13.58 1.45
C THR A 165 -19.88 -13.93 2.90
N ALA A 166 -19.02 -13.14 3.54
CA ALA A 166 -18.67 -13.27 4.93
C ALA A 166 -19.00 -11.97 5.67
N ASP A 167 -19.55 -12.13 6.87
CA ASP A 167 -19.77 -11.01 7.78
C ASP A 167 -18.43 -10.39 8.15
N PHE A 168 -18.21 -9.15 7.72
CA PHE A 168 -17.05 -8.38 8.11
C PHE A 168 -17.47 -7.29 9.09
N TYR A 169 -16.72 -7.16 10.19
CA TYR A 169 -16.81 -5.97 11.02
C TYR A 169 -15.45 -5.51 11.54
N LEU A 170 -15.32 -4.19 11.61
CA LEU A 170 -14.19 -3.48 12.19
C LEU A 170 -14.68 -2.76 13.45
N MET A 171 -14.08 -3.10 14.59
CA MET A 171 -14.28 -2.37 15.83
C MET A 171 -13.03 -1.51 16.10
N VAL A 172 -13.23 -0.21 16.31
CA VAL A 172 -12.17 0.69 16.77
C VAL A 172 -12.60 1.46 18.01
N GLY A 173 -11.87 1.33 19.11
CA GLY A 173 -12.16 1.98 20.39
C GLY A 173 -13.56 1.68 20.93
N GLY A 174 -14.11 0.49 20.65
CA GLY A 174 -15.46 0.08 21.06
C GLY A 174 -16.60 0.54 20.13
N GLN A 175 -16.31 1.19 19.00
CA GLN A 175 -17.30 1.40 17.93
C GLN A 175 -17.15 0.35 16.85
N THR A 176 -18.23 -0.40 16.57
CA THR A 176 -18.27 -1.43 15.52
C THR A 176 -18.91 -0.90 14.25
N LYS A 177 -18.31 -1.24 13.10
CA LYS A 177 -18.88 -1.03 11.77
C LYS A 177 -18.88 -2.33 10.98
N TYR A 178 -20.02 -2.61 10.36
CA TYR A 178 -20.26 -3.78 9.52
C TYR A 178 -20.06 -3.43 8.05
N TYR A 179 -19.54 -4.38 7.27
CA TYR A 179 -19.35 -4.24 5.84
C TYR A 179 -19.63 -5.58 5.15
N ASP A 180 -20.19 -5.49 3.95
CA ASP A 180 -20.34 -6.65 3.09
C ASP A 180 -18.99 -6.98 2.47
N PHE A 181 -18.54 -8.21 2.70
CA PHE A 181 -17.30 -8.72 2.15
C PHE A 181 -17.57 -10.08 1.51
N THR A 182 -16.99 -10.33 0.33
CA THR A 182 -17.15 -11.60 -0.39
C THR A 182 -15.79 -12.15 -0.75
N TYR A 183 -15.54 -13.40 -0.39
CA TYR A 183 -14.38 -14.14 -0.81
C TYR A 183 -14.40 -14.34 -2.33
N ASP A 184 -13.24 -14.13 -2.95
CA ASP A 184 -13.04 -14.37 -4.36
C ASP A 184 -13.00 -15.87 -4.63
N ASN A 185 -14.07 -16.38 -5.25
CA ASN A 185 -14.27 -17.78 -5.54
C ASN A 185 -13.65 -18.23 -6.88
N ARG A 186 -12.92 -17.34 -7.57
CA ARG A 186 -12.20 -17.70 -8.79
C ARG A 186 -11.05 -18.65 -8.48
N ILE A 187 -10.70 -19.49 -9.44
CA ILE A 187 -9.53 -20.37 -9.35
C ILE A 187 -8.29 -19.55 -9.71
N PHE A 188 -7.35 -19.45 -8.78
CA PHE A 188 -6.08 -18.74 -8.96
C PHE A 188 -4.96 -19.71 -9.30
N PHE A 189 -4.07 -19.28 -10.18
CA PHE A 189 -2.85 -19.99 -10.56
C PHE A 189 -1.64 -19.14 -10.23
N ASN A 190 -0.55 -19.79 -9.82
CA ASN A 190 0.73 -19.12 -9.62
C ASN A 190 1.39 -18.87 -10.99
N ILE A 191 1.75 -17.62 -11.23
CA ILE A 191 2.47 -17.16 -12.40
C ILE A 191 3.82 -16.67 -11.91
N SER A 192 4.90 -17.23 -12.45
CA SER A 192 6.26 -16.87 -12.06
C SER A 192 7.18 -16.85 -13.26
N GLY A 193 8.04 -15.84 -13.34
CA GLY A 193 9.05 -15.71 -14.38
C GLY A 193 10.24 -14.87 -13.94
N HIS A 194 11.20 -14.69 -14.84
CA HIS A 194 12.37 -13.84 -14.66
C HIS A 194 12.38 -12.68 -15.66
N ILE A 195 12.87 -11.54 -15.20
CA ILE A 195 13.07 -10.35 -16.02
C ILE A 195 14.57 -10.12 -16.15
N ARG A 196 15.06 -10.06 -17.39
CA ARG A 196 16.49 -9.96 -17.69
C ARG A 196 16.79 -8.85 -18.69
N ASN A 197 18.01 -8.34 -18.63
CA ASN A 197 18.53 -7.34 -19.53
C ASN A 197 18.97 -7.98 -20.86
N ALA A 198 18.40 -7.52 -21.97
CA ALA A 198 18.75 -7.99 -23.32
C ALA A 198 20.21 -7.76 -23.69
N LEU A 199 20.91 -6.81 -23.07
CA LEU A 199 22.30 -6.50 -23.43
C LEU A 199 23.32 -7.46 -22.80
N ASN A 200 23.02 -8.05 -21.64
CA ASN A 200 24.04 -8.78 -20.87
C ASN A 200 23.48 -9.92 -19.99
N ASN A 201 22.21 -10.29 -20.18
CA ASN A 201 21.48 -11.30 -19.43
C ASN A 201 21.38 -11.04 -17.91
N SER A 202 21.78 -9.85 -17.42
CA SER A 202 21.73 -9.55 -15.98
C SER A 202 20.28 -9.48 -15.49
N PRO A 203 19.98 -9.97 -14.28
CA PRO A 203 18.64 -9.87 -13.71
C PRO A 203 18.22 -8.41 -13.50
N LEU A 204 16.93 -8.14 -13.70
CA LEU A 204 16.33 -6.81 -13.51
C LEU A 204 15.35 -6.82 -12.34
N GLY A 205 15.85 -6.51 -11.15
CA GLY A 205 15.01 -6.26 -9.98
C GLY A 205 14.31 -4.92 -10.00
N ASP A 206 13.26 -4.82 -9.17
CA ASP A 206 12.36 -3.67 -9.05
C ASP A 206 11.66 -3.30 -10.38
N SER A 207 11.54 -4.26 -11.29
CA SER A 207 10.76 -4.10 -12.51
C SER A 207 9.29 -4.33 -12.19
N ARG A 208 8.43 -3.39 -12.59
CA ARG A 208 6.99 -3.46 -12.32
C ARG A 208 6.31 -4.28 -13.40
N VAL A 209 5.62 -5.34 -12.99
CA VAL A 209 4.82 -6.21 -13.86
C VAL A 209 3.35 -5.95 -13.60
N THR A 210 2.63 -5.48 -14.62
CA THR A 210 1.20 -5.18 -14.55
C THR A 210 0.41 -6.15 -15.41
N PHE A 211 -0.51 -6.88 -14.81
CA PHE A 211 -1.43 -7.81 -15.45
C PHE A 211 -2.81 -7.17 -15.54
N THR A 212 -3.32 -6.94 -16.75
CA THR A 212 -4.64 -6.35 -16.99
C THR A 212 -5.62 -7.37 -17.55
N LEU A 213 -6.73 -7.60 -16.85
CA LEU A 213 -7.87 -8.40 -17.30
C LEU A 213 -9.15 -7.57 -17.17
N ASN A 214 -9.87 -7.36 -18.27
CA ASN A 214 -11.13 -6.60 -18.31
C ASN A 214 -11.03 -5.21 -17.63
N GLY A 215 -9.91 -4.51 -17.85
CA GLY A 215 -9.63 -3.19 -17.26
C GLY A 215 -9.26 -3.20 -15.77
N GLN A 216 -9.13 -4.38 -15.15
CA GLN A 216 -8.64 -4.53 -13.78
C GLN A 216 -7.16 -4.90 -13.79
N ASN A 217 -6.37 -4.16 -13.00
CA ASN A 217 -4.92 -4.36 -12.92
C ASN A 217 -4.55 -5.09 -11.62
N GLU A 218 -3.70 -6.09 -11.76
CA GLU A 218 -2.96 -6.73 -10.67
C GLU A 218 -1.47 -6.50 -10.93
N THR A 219 -0.71 -6.16 -9.90
CA THR A 219 0.70 -5.75 -10.06
C THR A 219 1.60 -6.52 -9.11
N THR A 220 2.79 -6.87 -9.57
CA THR A 220 3.89 -7.37 -8.75
C THR A 220 5.19 -6.71 -9.21
N ASN A 221 6.22 -6.77 -8.38
CA ASN A 221 7.56 -6.31 -8.74
C ASN A 221 8.52 -7.50 -8.74
N SER A 222 9.52 -7.46 -9.61
CA SER A 222 10.61 -8.43 -9.53
C SER A 222 11.52 -8.18 -8.34
N THR A 223 12.04 -9.27 -7.77
CA THR A 223 13.09 -9.27 -6.75
C THR A 223 14.45 -8.96 -7.37
N SER A 224 15.49 -8.76 -6.54
CA SER A 224 16.83 -8.35 -6.99
C SER A 224 17.50 -9.32 -7.98
N ASP A 225 17.10 -10.59 -7.98
CA ASP A 225 17.49 -11.65 -8.93
C ASP A 225 16.59 -11.70 -10.17
N GLY A 226 15.73 -10.69 -10.36
CA GLY A 226 14.84 -10.55 -11.52
C GLY A 226 13.61 -11.47 -11.46
N ALA A 227 13.47 -12.31 -10.44
CA ALA A 227 12.32 -13.21 -10.32
C ALA A 227 11.06 -12.43 -9.93
N TYR A 228 9.89 -12.85 -10.40
CA TYR A 228 8.61 -12.36 -9.90
C TYR A 228 7.63 -13.52 -9.75
N SER A 229 6.64 -13.34 -8.87
CA SER A 229 5.52 -14.27 -8.73
C SER A 229 4.24 -13.53 -8.37
N ILE A 230 3.12 -14.00 -8.90
CA ILE A 230 1.79 -13.49 -8.60
C ILE A 230 0.76 -14.59 -8.76
N TYR A 231 -0.31 -14.55 -7.97
CA TYR A 231 -1.46 -15.42 -8.16
C TYR A 231 -2.56 -14.70 -8.91
N LEU A 232 -2.98 -15.24 -10.05
CA LEU A 232 -4.00 -14.65 -10.91
C LEU A 232 -5.08 -15.66 -11.27
N PRO A 233 -6.34 -15.23 -11.39
CA PRO A 233 -7.38 -16.10 -11.88
C PRO A 233 -7.21 -16.40 -13.36
N THR A 234 -7.87 -17.47 -13.83
CA THR A 234 -7.91 -17.81 -15.25
C THR A 234 -8.38 -16.62 -16.11
N GLY A 235 -7.76 -16.45 -17.29
CA GLY A 235 -8.08 -15.36 -18.20
C GLY A 235 -6.94 -15.01 -19.15
N VAL A 236 -7.23 -14.19 -20.14
CA VAL A 236 -6.25 -13.64 -21.09
C VAL A 236 -5.87 -12.24 -20.62
N TYR A 237 -4.62 -12.08 -20.21
CA TYR A 237 -4.09 -10.83 -19.66
C TYR A 237 -3.26 -10.10 -20.68
N ASN A 238 -3.42 -8.76 -20.73
CA ASN A 238 -2.38 -7.90 -21.26
C ASN A 238 -1.36 -7.64 -20.15
N VAL A 239 -0.10 -7.96 -20.41
CA VAL A 239 1.00 -7.84 -19.45
C VAL A 239 1.92 -6.72 -19.90
N ILE A 240 2.15 -5.74 -19.02
CA ILE A 240 3.09 -4.64 -19.26
C ILE A 240 4.21 -4.74 -18.22
N VAL A 241 5.45 -4.72 -18.69
CA VAL A 241 6.64 -4.73 -17.83
C VAL A 241 7.41 -3.43 -18.02
N GLU A 242 7.68 -2.74 -16.92
CA GLU A 242 8.30 -1.42 -16.90
C GLU A 242 9.47 -1.38 -15.93
N ARG A 243 10.57 -0.76 -16.37
CA ARG A 243 11.75 -0.49 -15.55
C ARG A 243 12.43 0.78 -16.02
N ASP A 244 12.78 1.66 -15.08
CA ASP A 244 13.48 2.91 -15.41
C ASP A 244 14.77 2.64 -16.19
N GLY A 245 14.96 3.36 -17.30
CA GLY A 245 16.11 3.17 -18.19
C GLY A 245 15.94 2.03 -19.21
N PHE A 246 14.81 1.34 -19.23
CA PHE A 246 14.48 0.28 -20.18
C PHE A 246 13.23 0.62 -21.00
N ILE A 247 13.13 0.01 -22.17
CA ILE A 247 11.96 0.07 -23.05
C ILE A 247 10.91 -0.89 -22.47
N SER A 248 9.68 -0.41 -22.27
CA SER A 248 8.58 -1.23 -21.74
C SER A 248 8.23 -2.37 -22.71
N VAL A 249 7.97 -3.55 -22.15
CA VAL A 249 7.53 -4.74 -22.90
C VAL A 249 6.03 -4.93 -22.70
N VAL A 250 5.32 -5.27 -23.78
CA VAL A 250 3.89 -5.58 -23.76
C VAL A 250 3.68 -6.96 -24.38
N GLN A 251 2.99 -7.86 -23.67
CA GLN A 251 2.70 -9.22 -24.15
C GLN A 251 1.32 -9.71 -23.70
N SER A 252 0.77 -10.70 -24.40
CA SER A 252 -0.48 -11.36 -24.03
C SER A 252 -0.18 -12.69 -23.36
N LEU A 253 -0.78 -12.95 -22.19
CA LEU A 253 -0.63 -14.21 -21.47
C LEU A 253 -2.00 -14.85 -21.21
N ASN A 254 -2.20 -16.07 -21.72
CA ASN A 254 -3.41 -16.86 -21.45
C ASN A 254 -3.18 -17.78 -20.25
N ILE A 255 -3.84 -17.48 -19.13
CA ILE A 255 -3.73 -18.24 -17.89
C ILE A 255 -4.85 -19.29 -17.83
N THR A 256 -4.49 -20.55 -18.03
CA THR A 256 -5.36 -21.72 -17.84
C THR A 256 -4.85 -22.67 -16.75
N GLY A 257 -3.70 -22.36 -16.17
CA GLY A 257 -2.98 -23.18 -15.20
C GLY A 257 -1.82 -22.40 -14.57
N ASN A 258 -1.05 -23.04 -13.69
CA ASN A 258 0.21 -22.46 -13.21
C ASN A 258 1.15 -22.22 -14.39
N VAL A 259 1.82 -21.07 -14.40
CA VAL A 259 2.81 -20.70 -15.42
C VAL A 259 4.16 -20.53 -14.73
N SER A 260 5.13 -21.34 -15.12
CA SER A 260 6.50 -21.28 -14.63
C SER A 260 7.38 -20.37 -15.49
N SER A 261 8.63 -20.21 -15.05
CA SER A 261 9.69 -19.55 -15.83
C SER A 261 9.85 -20.19 -17.21
N GLY A 262 10.40 -19.43 -18.14
CA GLY A 262 10.45 -19.71 -19.56
C GLY A 262 9.26 -19.08 -20.31
N LEU A 263 8.03 -19.54 -20.03
CA LEU A 263 6.82 -19.03 -20.74
C LEU A 263 6.41 -17.61 -20.34
N SER A 264 6.79 -17.18 -19.14
CA SER A 264 6.48 -15.85 -18.63
C SER A 264 7.72 -14.99 -18.39
N ASP A 265 8.88 -15.45 -18.87
CA ASP A 265 10.11 -14.68 -18.80
C ASP A 265 10.05 -13.48 -19.76
N VAL A 266 10.72 -12.40 -19.37
CA VAL A 266 10.68 -11.13 -20.10
C VAL A 266 12.12 -10.62 -20.26
N VAL A 267 12.50 -10.35 -21.49
CA VAL A 267 13.81 -9.79 -21.82
C VAL A 267 13.62 -8.33 -22.24
N MET A 268 14.21 -7.40 -21.48
CA MET A 268 14.04 -5.96 -21.67
C MET A 268 15.30 -5.32 -22.24
N SER A 269 15.13 -4.47 -23.25
CA SER A 269 16.21 -3.64 -23.79
C SER A 269 16.35 -2.34 -22.99
N PRO A 270 17.57 -1.94 -22.60
CA PRO A 270 17.85 -0.55 -22.23
C PRO A 270 17.33 0.43 -23.30
N VAL A 271 16.98 1.65 -22.88
CA VAL A 271 16.65 2.74 -23.81
C VAL A 271 17.83 2.95 -24.76
N LEU A 272 17.54 2.95 -26.06
CA LEU A 272 18.54 3.04 -27.13
C LEU A 272 18.77 4.50 -27.55
N SER A 273 19.97 4.80 -28.04
CA SER A 273 20.21 6.02 -28.82
C SER A 273 19.53 5.92 -30.18
N SER A 274 19.38 7.06 -30.87
CA SER A 274 18.68 7.13 -32.16
C SER A 274 19.34 6.34 -33.29
N ASP A 275 20.62 6.00 -33.16
CA ASP A 275 21.47 5.27 -34.11
C ASP A 275 21.76 3.83 -33.65
N THR A 276 21.03 3.32 -32.65
CA THR A 276 21.18 1.96 -32.15
C THR A 276 19.90 1.16 -32.35
N TYR A 277 20.04 -0.04 -32.89
CA TYR A 277 18.99 -1.05 -32.95
C TYR A 277 19.37 -2.24 -32.07
N ARG A 278 18.37 -2.85 -31.42
CA ARG A 278 18.54 -4.11 -30.70
C ARG A 278 17.53 -5.12 -31.20
N ILE A 279 18.02 -6.26 -31.65
CA ILE A 279 17.23 -7.38 -32.11
C ILE A 279 17.32 -8.45 -31.03
N VAL A 280 16.17 -8.80 -30.43
CA VAL A 280 16.07 -9.81 -29.36
C VAL A 280 15.17 -10.92 -29.86
N LEU A 281 15.67 -12.14 -29.87
CA LEU A 281 14.91 -13.34 -30.19
C LEU A 281 14.80 -14.20 -28.93
N VAL A 282 13.57 -14.49 -28.53
CA VAL A 282 13.23 -15.43 -27.46
C VAL A 282 12.38 -16.56 -28.07
N TRP A 283 12.49 -17.76 -27.50
CA TRP A 283 11.77 -18.93 -28.01
C TRP A 283 11.21 -19.79 -26.86
N ASN A 284 10.72 -20.98 -27.18
CA ASN A 284 10.27 -21.94 -26.18
C ASN A 284 11.43 -22.82 -25.69
N ALA A 285 11.17 -23.77 -24.80
CA ALA A 285 12.19 -24.70 -24.33
C ALA A 285 12.78 -25.60 -25.44
N ASP A 286 12.00 -25.83 -26.51
CA ASP A 286 12.41 -26.60 -27.69
C ASP A 286 12.24 -25.74 -28.95
N PRO A 287 13.27 -25.62 -29.81
CA PRO A 287 14.60 -26.22 -29.65
C PRO A 287 15.38 -25.62 -28.48
N LYS A 288 16.38 -26.35 -27.98
CA LYS A 288 17.27 -25.85 -26.92
C LYS A 288 18.09 -24.64 -27.35
N ASP A 289 18.43 -24.57 -28.62
CA ASP A 289 19.34 -23.55 -29.14
C ASP A 289 18.81 -23.06 -30.50
N LEU A 290 18.83 -21.75 -30.68
CA LEU A 290 18.56 -21.07 -31.94
C LEU A 290 19.66 -20.04 -32.17
N ASP A 291 20.40 -20.17 -33.26
CA ASP A 291 21.45 -19.22 -33.59
C ASP A 291 20.92 -17.97 -34.31
N ALA A 292 21.38 -16.79 -33.87
CA ALA A 292 21.19 -15.56 -34.62
C ALA A 292 22.25 -15.38 -35.73
N HIS A 293 21.79 -14.96 -36.91
CA HIS A 293 22.64 -14.56 -38.04
C HIS A 293 22.20 -13.18 -38.54
N LEU A 294 23.10 -12.19 -38.51
CA LEU A 294 22.85 -10.85 -39.04
C LEU A 294 23.96 -10.47 -40.03
N THR A 295 23.59 -10.12 -41.27
CA THR A 295 24.52 -9.54 -42.23
C THR A 295 24.44 -8.01 -42.25
N LEU A 296 25.58 -7.35 -42.00
CA LEU A 296 25.76 -5.90 -42.04
C LEU A 296 26.85 -5.54 -43.06
N ASP A 297 26.44 -4.97 -44.20
CA ASP A 297 27.31 -4.59 -45.32
C ASP A 297 28.30 -5.68 -45.76
N GLY A 298 27.81 -6.92 -45.84
CA GLY A 298 28.61 -8.09 -46.24
C GLY A 298 29.47 -8.71 -45.13
N CYS A 299 29.47 -8.16 -43.91
CA CYS A 299 30.01 -8.82 -42.72
C CYS A 299 28.87 -9.53 -41.97
N GLU A 300 29.07 -10.77 -41.57
CA GLU A 300 28.08 -11.56 -40.85
C GLU A 300 28.43 -11.71 -39.37
N VAL A 301 27.45 -11.38 -38.52
CA VAL A 301 27.48 -11.65 -37.07
C VAL A 301 26.70 -12.94 -36.79
N ASN A 302 27.35 -13.88 -36.10
CA ASN A 302 26.78 -15.14 -35.61
C ASN A 302 27.63 -15.70 -34.46
N TYR A 303 27.31 -16.90 -33.95
CA TYR A 303 28.02 -17.51 -32.81
C TYR A 303 29.55 -17.66 -33.05
N GLN A 304 29.98 -17.84 -34.30
CA GLN A 304 31.40 -17.94 -34.67
C GLN A 304 32.07 -16.56 -34.75
N ASN A 305 31.36 -15.59 -35.34
CA ASN A 305 31.83 -14.23 -35.56
C ASN A 305 30.93 -13.26 -34.79
N LYS A 306 31.20 -13.06 -33.50
CA LYS A 306 30.33 -12.27 -32.61
C LYS A 306 30.38 -10.75 -32.84
N PHE A 307 31.20 -10.27 -33.77
CA PHE A 307 31.40 -8.84 -34.00
C PHE A 307 31.68 -8.54 -35.47
N CYS A 308 31.00 -7.51 -35.98
CA CYS A 308 31.23 -6.90 -37.27
C CYS A 308 31.47 -5.41 -37.12
N ARG A 309 32.52 -4.90 -37.77
CA ARG A 309 32.87 -3.49 -37.81
C ARG A 309 32.94 -3.01 -39.25
N GLN A 310 32.09 -2.06 -39.58
CA GLN A 310 32.08 -1.37 -40.87
C GLN A 310 32.47 0.10 -40.68
N ALA A 311 32.58 0.83 -41.80
CA ALA A 311 33.01 2.22 -41.78
C ALA A 311 32.10 3.12 -40.93
N ASN A 312 30.78 2.90 -41.01
CA ASN A 312 29.77 3.73 -40.34
C ASN A 312 28.89 2.95 -39.35
N SER A 313 28.90 1.62 -39.40
CA SER A 313 28.01 0.76 -38.64
C SER A 313 28.76 -0.40 -38.01
N ASN A 314 28.32 -0.85 -36.83
CA ASN A 314 28.86 -2.02 -36.15
C ASN A 314 27.71 -2.93 -35.73
N ALA A 315 27.98 -4.23 -35.62
CA ALA A 315 27.05 -5.18 -35.04
C ALA A 315 27.77 -6.12 -34.08
N THR A 316 27.10 -6.49 -32.99
CA THR A 316 27.63 -7.39 -31.96
C THR A 316 26.55 -8.41 -31.59
N LEU A 317 26.93 -9.69 -31.49
CA LEU A 317 26.14 -10.71 -30.81
C LEU A 317 26.40 -10.55 -29.30
N ASP A 318 25.45 -9.92 -28.61
CA ASP A 318 25.55 -9.58 -27.18
C ASP A 318 25.28 -10.80 -26.29
N ILE A 319 24.27 -11.59 -26.64
CA ILE A 319 23.86 -12.80 -25.91
C ILE A 319 23.64 -13.91 -26.94
N ASP A 320 24.17 -15.09 -26.60
CA ASP A 320 24.11 -16.36 -27.32
C ASP A 320 23.69 -17.41 -26.27
N ASP A 321 22.38 -17.67 -26.14
CA ASP A 321 21.81 -18.52 -25.07
C ASP A 321 21.38 -19.88 -25.63
N GLN A 322 22.04 -20.93 -25.14
CA GLN A 322 21.97 -22.29 -25.68
C GLN A 322 21.11 -23.24 -24.83
N GLU A 323 20.45 -22.74 -23.78
CA GLU A 323 19.74 -23.56 -22.78
C GLU A 323 18.20 -23.51 -22.88
N GLY A 324 17.68 -23.07 -24.03
CA GLY A 324 16.26 -22.90 -24.31
C GLY A 324 15.77 -21.51 -23.89
N HIS A 325 14.57 -21.13 -24.33
CA HIS A 325 13.96 -19.82 -24.04
C HIS A 325 14.71 -18.56 -24.52
N GLY A 326 15.97 -18.69 -24.91
CA GLY A 326 16.83 -17.58 -25.27
C GLY A 326 17.18 -16.69 -24.07
N PRO A 327 17.61 -15.43 -24.31
CA PRO A 327 17.55 -14.75 -25.59
C PRO A 327 18.81 -14.92 -26.45
N GLU A 328 18.62 -14.88 -27.77
CA GLU A 328 19.65 -14.39 -28.69
C GLU A 328 19.50 -12.88 -28.80
N THR A 329 20.60 -12.14 -28.65
CA THR A 329 20.55 -10.68 -28.80
C THR A 329 21.67 -10.15 -29.66
N VAL A 330 21.31 -9.36 -30.67
CA VAL A 330 22.24 -8.62 -31.52
C VAL A 330 21.97 -7.12 -31.40
N SER A 331 23.00 -6.34 -31.10
CA SER A 331 22.95 -4.86 -31.16
C SER A 331 23.65 -4.36 -32.42
N VAL A 332 23.03 -3.41 -33.10
CA VAL A 332 23.59 -2.68 -34.25
C VAL A 332 23.75 -1.22 -33.87
N TYR A 333 24.90 -0.62 -34.16
CA TYR A 333 25.26 0.74 -33.80
C TYR A 333 25.64 1.54 -35.05
N GLY A 334 25.33 2.84 -35.08
CA GLY A 334 25.67 3.76 -36.18
C GLY A 334 24.83 3.57 -37.45
N ALA A 335 23.65 2.94 -37.32
CA ALA A 335 22.72 2.70 -38.42
C ALA A 335 21.66 3.81 -38.55
#